data_AF-A0A645G0X3-F1
#
_entry.id   AF-A0A645G0X3-F1
#
_cell.length_a   1.000
_cell.length_b   1.000
_cell.length_c   1.000
_cell.angle_alpha   90.00
_cell.angle_beta   90.00
_cell.angle_gamma   90.00
#
_symmetry.space_group_name_H-M   'P 1'
#
loop_
_entity.id
_entity.type
_entity.pdbx_description
1 polymer ?
#
loop_
_entity_poly.entity_id
_entity_poly.type
_entity_poly.pdbx_seq_one_letter_code
_entity_poly.pdbx_strand_id
1 'polypeptide(L)'
;MIFLTLASTLLSSPIIGMFYGLHEWTAAATDGIVDARFIAIANTALESPLGQVAMVPMLAWIANSAPAHLKATFFAVMASFTNLALSASQLGTKYLNQIFTVTREVRDPASGAITTAANYGELGVLLITVTALGLCLPLLAIWLTRVLRLRSA
;
A
#
# COMPACT_ATOMS: atom_id res chain seq x y z
N MET A 1 -10.11 8.37 -7.48
CA MET A 1 -9.82 6.91 -7.44
C MET A 1 -8.72 6.55 -8.42
N ILE A 2 -8.97 6.49 -9.74
CA ILE A 2 -7.94 6.06 -10.73
C ILE A 2 -6.61 6.84 -10.61
N PHE A 3 -6.66 8.17 -10.59
CA PHE A 3 -5.47 8.99 -10.39
C PHE A 3 -4.71 8.65 -9.10
N LEU A 4 -5.43 8.46 -8.00
CA LEU A 4 -4.85 8.15 -6.71
C LEU A 4 -4.19 6.77 -6.71
N THR A 5 -4.85 5.78 -7.31
CA THR A 5 -4.31 4.42 -7.49
C THR A 5 -3.02 4.46 -8.32
N LEU A 6 -3.01 5.17 -9.45
CA LEU A 6 -1.82 5.31 -10.28
C LEU A 6 -0.68 6.05 -9.57
N ALA A 7 -1.00 7.13 -8.85
CA ALA A 7 -0.03 7.89 -8.07
C ALA A 7 0.59 7.01 -6.96
N SER A 8 -0.22 6.26 -6.21
CA SER A 8 0.26 5.33 -5.18
C SER A 8 1.14 4.22 -5.76
N THR A 9 0.75 3.63 -6.90
CA THR A 9 1.55 2.60 -7.57
C THR A 9 2.89 3.16 -8.03
N LEU A 10 2.89 4.34 -8.66
CA LEU A 10 4.12 5.02 -9.07
C LEU A 10 5.02 5.31 -7.88
N LEU A 11 4.44 5.74 -6.76
CA LEU A 11 5.19 6.04 -5.55
C LEU A 11 5.83 4.79 -4.94
N SER A 12 5.24 3.60 -5.11
CA SER A 12 5.79 2.33 -4.63
C SER A 12 6.97 1.79 -5.47
N SER A 13 7.12 2.26 -6.72
CA SER A 13 8.12 1.71 -7.65
C SER A 13 9.58 1.87 -7.19
N PRO A 14 10.01 2.98 -6.54
CA PRO A 14 11.36 3.12 -6.02
C PRO A 14 11.69 2.10 -4.93
N ILE A 15 10.70 1.65 -4.13
CA ILE A 15 10.90 0.62 -3.11
C ILE A 15 11.23 -0.73 -3.77
N ILE A 16 10.50 -1.09 -4.82
CA ILE A 16 10.80 -2.30 -5.61
C ILE A 16 12.18 -2.16 -6.27
N GLY A 17 12.45 -1.00 -6.86
CA GLY A 17 13.76 -0.71 -7.45
C GLY A 17 14.90 -0.84 -6.44
N MET A 18 14.70 -0.42 -5.19
CA MET A 18 15.70 -0.53 -4.13
C MET A 18 16.08 -1.99 -3.87
N PHE A 19 15.13 -2.94 -3.93
CA PHE A 19 15.42 -4.38 -3.84
C PHE A 19 16.31 -4.87 -4.99
N TYR A 20 16.14 -4.32 -6.20
CA TYR A 20 16.94 -4.66 -7.38
C TYR A 20 18.20 -3.79 -7.57
N GLY A 21 18.60 -3.00 -6.57
CA GLY A 21 19.84 -2.20 -6.61
C GLY A 21 19.71 -0.79 -7.22
N LEU A 22 18.48 -0.28 -7.44
CA LEU A 22 18.26 1.09 -7.94
C LEU A 22 19.00 2.14 -7.10
N HIS A 23 19.05 1.94 -5.78
CA HIS A 23 19.69 2.85 -4.85
C HIS A 23 21.21 2.95 -5.04
N GLU A 24 21.87 1.91 -5.53
CA GLU A 24 23.30 1.93 -5.86
C GLU A 24 23.55 2.78 -7.10
N TRP A 25 22.70 2.63 -8.12
CA TRP A 25 22.76 3.44 -9.33
C TRP A 25 22.43 4.91 -9.05
N THR A 26 21.39 5.20 -8.28
CA THR A 26 21.04 6.58 -7.93
C THR A 26 22.10 7.22 -7.05
N ALA A 27 22.68 6.49 -6.10
CA ALA A 27 23.78 7.01 -5.29
C ALA A 27 24.99 7.34 -6.16
N ALA A 28 25.37 6.44 -7.08
CA ALA A 28 26.47 6.70 -8.01
C ALA A 28 26.21 7.88 -8.96
N ALA A 29 24.97 8.03 -9.44
CA ALA A 29 24.59 9.09 -10.37
C ALA A 29 24.43 10.46 -9.69
N THR A 30 24.18 10.50 -8.37
CA THR A 30 23.88 11.73 -7.62
C THR A 30 24.92 12.05 -6.56
N ASP A 31 26.13 11.49 -6.69
CA ASP A 31 27.25 11.69 -5.75
C ASP A 31 26.86 11.41 -4.27
N GLY A 32 26.07 10.36 -4.07
CA GLY A 32 25.61 9.90 -2.76
C GLY A 32 24.39 10.63 -2.18
N ILE A 33 23.79 11.59 -2.90
CA ILE A 33 22.61 12.34 -2.40
C ILE A 33 21.34 11.47 -2.40
N VAL A 34 21.11 10.70 -3.46
CA VAL A 34 19.92 9.82 -3.60
C VAL A 34 20.34 8.38 -3.29
N ASP A 35 20.52 8.11 -2.00
CA ASP A 35 20.84 6.78 -1.47
C ASP A 35 19.57 6.02 -1.03
N ALA A 36 19.75 4.78 -0.55
CA ALA A 36 18.64 3.94 -0.07
C ALA A 36 17.83 4.64 1.04
N ARG A 37 18.51 5.36 1.93
CA ARG A 37 17.86 6.06 3.05
C ARG A 37 17.05 7.25 2.57
N PHE A 38 17.57 8.03 1.63
CA PHE A 38 16.85 9.12 1.00
C PHE A 38 15.56 8.63 0.34
N ILE A 39 15.65 7.57 -0.47
CA ILE A 39 14.47 6.98 -1.14
C ILE A 39 13.45 6.49 -0.11
N ALA A 40 13.89 5.80 0.94
CA ALA A 40 13.00 5.30 1.98
C ALA A 40 12.29 6.43 2.74
N ILE A 41 13.01 7.49 3.12
CA ILE A 41 12.44 8.66 3.81
C ILE A 41 11.50 9.42 2.89
N ALA A 42 11.91 9.70 1.65
CA ALA A 42 11.10 10.42 0.67
C ALA A 42 9.79 9.67 0.39
N ASN A 43 9.85 8.34 0.19
CA ASN A 43 8.66 7.52 0.01
C ASN A 43 7.72 7.62 1.22
N THR A 44 8.26 7.41 2.43
CA THR A 44 7.47 7.47 3.67
C THR A 44 6.83 8.84 3.87
N ALA A 45 7.57 9.91 3.59
CA ALA A 45 7.11 11.28 3.69
C ALA A 45 6.02 11.62 2.68
N LEU A 46 6.05 11.05 1.48
CA LEU A 46 5.04 11.26 0.44
C LEU A 46 3.79 10.38 0.64
N GLU A 47 3.94 9.19 1.20
CA GLU A 47 2.82 8.26 1.45
C GLU A 47 1.82 8.82 2.48
N SER A 48 2.33 9.45 3.54
CA SER A 48 1.52 10.09 4.60
C SER A 48 0.50 11.13 4.08
N PRO A 49 0.90 12.22 3.38
CA PRO A 49 -0.03 13.20 2.86
C PRO A 49 -0.94 12.61 1.77
N LEU A 50 -0.45 11.66 0.96
CA LEU A 50 -1.27 11.01 -0.07
C LEU A 50 -2.42 10.22 0.56
N GLY A 51 -2.16 9.50 1.65
CA GLY A 51 -3.18 8.80 2.43
C GLY A 51 -4.22 9.75 3.03
N GLN A 52 -3.81 10.92 3.51
CA GLN A 52 -4.75 11.94 4.02
C GLN A 52 -5.62 12.54 2.91
N VAL A 53 -5.03 12.87 1.76
CA VAL A 53 -5.77 13.38 0.59
C VAL A 53 -6.73 12.32 0.05
N ALA A 54 -6.40 11.03 0.16
CA ALA A 54 -7.28 9.92 -0.22
C ALA A 54 -8.63 9.93 0.52
N MET A 55 -8.64 10.43 1.75
CA MET A 55 -9.84 10.44 2.59
C MET A 55 -10.84 11.53 2.18
N VAL A 56 -10.38 12.62 1.56
CA VAL A 56 -11.23 13.76 1.17
C VAL A 56 -12.31 13.36 0.16
N PRO A 57 -12.00 12.67 -0.97
CA PRO A 57 -13.03 12.19 -1.89
C PRO A 57 -14.03 11.21 -1.25
N MET A 58 -13.57 10.38 -0.31
CA MET A 58 -14.43 9.44 0.40
C MET A 58 -15.46 10.19 1.26
N LEU A 59 -15.01 11.16 2.05
CA LEU A 59 -15.89 11.99 2.88
C LEU A 59 -16.86 12.81 2.02
N ALA A 60 -16.38 13.40 0.93
CA ALA A 60 -17.22 14.12 -0.02
C ALA A 60 -18.30 13.23 -0.64
N TRP A 61 -17.96 11.99 -0.99
CA TRP A 61 -18.91 11.02 -1.53
C TRP A 61 -19.94 10.59 -0.48
N ILE A 62 -19.53 10.31 0.77
CA ILE A 62 -20.45 9.97 1.87
C ILE A 62 -21.43 11.12 2.11
N ALA A 63 -20.94 12.36 2.14
CA ALA A 63 -21.78 13.54 2.35
C ALA A 63 -22.81 13.75 1.24
N ASN A 64 -22.47 13.44 -0.01
CA ASN A 64 -23.35 13.62 -1.16
C ASN A 64 -24.31 12.45 -1.39
N SER A 65 -23.95 11.22 -0.98
CA SER A 65 -24.73 10.01 -1.26
C SER A 65 -25.77 9.69 -0.19
N ALA A 66 -25.72 10.36 0.97
CA ALA A 66 -26.61 10.07 2.09
C ALA A 66 -27.94 10.85 2.00
N PRO A 67 -29.11 10.17 2.00
CA PRO A 67 -30.41 10.83 2.09
C PRO A 67 -30.51 11.70 3.34
N ALA A 68 -31.18 12.85 3.26
CA ALA A 68 -31.23 13.83 4.36
C ALA A 68 -31.73 13.24 5.69
N HIS A 69 -32.60 12.23 5.62
CA HIS A 69 -33.21 11.54 6.78
C HIS A 69 -32.42 10.30 7.26
N LEU A 70 -31.36 9.87 6.57
CA LEU A 70 -30.58 8.65 6.89
C LEU A 70 -29.07 8.88 7.00
N LYS A 71 -28.62 10.13 7.16
CA LYS A 71 -27.19 10.47 7.22
C LYS A 71 -26.42 9.67 8.27
N ALA A 72 -27.00 9.48 9.46
CA ALA A 72 -26.37 8.72 10.54
C ALA A 72 -26.22 7.22 10.20
N THR A 73 -27.24 6.62 9.59
CA THR A 73 -27.22 5.21 9.17
C THR A 73 -26.22 4.98 8.04
N PHE A 74 -26.21 5.84 7.03
CA PHE A 74 -25.25 5.77 5.93
C PHE A 74 -23.81 5.93 6.44
N PHE A 75 -23.56 6.87 7.35
CA PHE A 75 -22.25 7.02 7.98
C PHE A 75 -21.82 5.75 8.72
N ALA A 76 -22.70 5.16 9.53
CA ALA A 76 -22.42 3.93 10.28
C ALA A 76 -22.12 2.73 9.36
N VAL A 77 -22.88 2.56 8.28
CA VAL A 77 -22.66 1.51 7.29
C VAL A 77 -21.32 1.70 6.58
N MET A 78 -21.01 2.92 6.14
CA MET A 78 -19.74 3.22 5.49
C MET A 78 -18.54 3.03 6.41
N ALA A 79 -18.64 3.47 7.67
CA ALA A 79 -17.61 3.22 8.68
C ALA A 79 -17.40 1.71 8.92
N SER A 80 -18.49 0.93 8.93
CA SER A 80 -18.42 -0.53 9.05
C SER A 80 -17.73 -1.17 7.84
N PHE A 81 -18.00 -0.71 6.63
CA PHE A 81 -17.28 -1.16 5.43
C PHE A 81 -15.80 -0.79 5.44
N THR A 82 -15.42 0.40 5.93
CA THR A 82 -14.02 0.78 6.12
C THR A 82 -13.31 -0.15 7.10
N ASN A 83 -13.96 -0.48 8.23
CA ASN A 83 -13.41 -1.43 9.18
C ASN A 83 -13.28 -2.84 8.58
N LEU A 84 -14.27 -3.30 7.81
CA LEU A 84 -14.20 -4.59 7.12
C LEU A 84 -13.07 -4.61 6.08
N ALA A 85 -12.90 -3.54 5.31
CA ALA A 85 -11.82 -3.40 4.35
C ALA A 85 -10.45 -3.42 5.05
N LEU A 86 -10.32 -2.77 6.21
CA LEU A 86 -9.11 -2.81 7.03
C LEU A 86 -8.81 -4.24 7.52
N SER A 87 -9.82 -4.94 8.06
CA SER A 87 -9.68 -6.34 8.48
C SER A 87 -9.30 -7.26 7.32
N ALA A 88 -9.90 -7.07 6.14
CA ALA A 88 -9.55 -7.81 4.94
C ALA A 88 -8.10 -7.54 4.49
N SER A 89 -7.65 -6.27 4.56
CA SER A 89 -6.26 -5.90 4.26
C SER A 89 -5.28 -6.59 5.22
N GLN A 90 -5.58 -6.61 6.52
CA GLN A 90 -4.73 -7.27 7.52
C GLN A 90 -4.65 -8.78 7.27
N LEU A 91 -5.80 -9.41 6.95
CA LEU A 91 -5.86 -10.83 6.64
C LEU A 91 -5.08 -11.16 5.35
N GLY A 92 -5.25 -10.35 4.30
CA GLY A 92 -4.49 -10.48 3.06
C GLY A 92 -2.98 -10.38 3.31
N THR A 93 -2.54 -9.38 4.08
CA THR A 93 -1.13 -9.25 4.48
C THR A 93 -0.65 -10.47 5.26
N LYS A 94 -1.47 -11.03 6.18
CA LYS A 94 -1.11 -12.24 6.92
C LYS A 94 -0.89 -13.42 5.97
N TYR A 95 -1.80 -13.67 5.04
CA TYR A 95 -1.65 -14.77 4.08
C TYR A 95 -0.46 -14.58 3.15
N LEU A 96 -0.21 -13.36 2.68
CA LEU A 96 0.95 -13.07 1.86
C LEU A 96 2.27 -13.35 2.61
N ASN A 97 2.36 -13.00 3.89
CA ASN A 97 3.54 -13.31 4.71
C ASN A 97 3.65 -14.80 5.09
N GLN A 98 2.58 -15.58 4.94
CA GLN A 98 2.63 -17.04 5.10
C GLN A 98 3.05 -17.74 3.79
N ILE A 99 2.64 -17.20 2.64
CA ILE A 99 3.02 -17.70 1.32
C ILE A 99 4.46 -17.32 1.00
N PHE A 100 4.84 -16.06 1.28
CA PHE A 100 6.17 -15.52 1.05
C PHE A 100 6.93 -15.42 2.37
N THR A 101 7.85 -16.34 2.62
CA THR A 101 8.61 -16.40 3.87
C THR A 101 9.81 -15.45 3.77
N VAL A 102 9.71 -14.31 4.44
CA VAL A 102 10.81 -13.34 4.55
C VAL A 102 11.28 -13.28 6.01
N THR A 103 12.50 -13.75 6.28
CA THR A 103 13.10 -13.65 7.62
C THR A 103 14.07 -12.49 7.66
N ARG A 104 13.87 -11.60 8.64
CA ARG A 104 14.84 -10.55 8.95
C ARG A 104 15.97 -11.13 9.79
N GLU A 105 17.17 -10.58 9.59
CA GLU A 105 18.31 -10.92 10.45
C GLU A 105 18.00 -10.49 11.89
N VAL A 106 18.03 -11.45 12.81
CA VAL A 106 17.93 -11.16 14.24
C VAL A 106 19.32 -11.34 14.81
N ARG A 107 19.83 -10.28 15.44
CA ARG A 107 21.08 -10.32 16.21
C ARG A 107 20.76 -10.28 17.68
N ASP A 108 21.48 -11.10 18.44
CA ASP A 108 21.44 -11.05 19.89
C ASP A 108 21.92 -9.67 20.38
N PRO A 109 21.11 -8.92 21.15
CA PRO A 109 21.45 -7.56 21.57
C PRO A 109 22.67 -7.47 22.50
N ALA A 110 23.05 -8.56 23.18
CA ALA A 110 24.14 -8.58 24.15
C ALA A 110 25.45 -9.10 23.55
N SER A 111 25.39 -10.01 22.58
CA SER A 111 26.58 -10.65 21.98
C SER A 111 26.83 -10.27 20.52
N GLY A 112 25.88 -9.61 19.85
CA GLY A 112 25.98 -9.27 18.43
C GLY A 112 25.96 -10.47 17.47
N ALA A 113 25.79 -11.68 18.01
CA ALA A 113 25.74 -12.92 17.24
C ALA A 113 24.42 -13.02 16.45
N ILE A 114 24.51 -13.49 15.21
CA ILE A 114 23.34 -13.70 14.34
C ILE A 114 22.60 -14.94 14.83
N THR A 115 21.41 -14.77 15.39
CA THR A 115 20.58 -15.87 15.90
C THR A 115 19.67 -16.44 14.79
N THR A 116 19.37 -15.66 13.76
CA THR A 116 18.64 -16.10 12.57
C THR A 116 19.17 -15.37 11.35
N ALA A 117 19.63 -16.11 10.34
CA ALA A 117 20.09 -15.53 9.08
C ALA A 117 18.92 -14.90 8.30
N ALA A 118 19.17 -13.75 7.69
CA ALA A 118 18.17 -13.13 6.82
C ALA A 118 17.92 -13.98 5.56
N ASN A 119 16.66 -14.18 5.22
CA ASN A 119 16.25 -14.70 3.93
C ASN A 119 15.34 -13.67 3.24
N TYR A 120 15.91 -12.99 2.25
CA TYR A 120 15.20 -12.03 1.39
C TYR A 120 14.88 -12.59 0.00
N GLY A 121 15.04 -13.90 -0.22
CA GLY A 121 14.86 -14.53 -1.53
C GLY A 121 13.48 -14.27 -2.14
N GLU A 122 12.43 -14.23 -1.31
CA GLU A 122 11.05 -14.03 -1.76
C GLU A 122 10.57 -12.58 -1.64
N LEU A 123 11.38 -11.67 -1.08
CA LEU A 123 10.98 -10.29 -0.82
C LEU A 123 10.64 -9.54 -2.12
N GLY A 124 11.41 -9.74 -3.19
CA GLY A 124 11.13 -9.10 -4.49
C GLY A 124 9.79 -9.53 -5.07
N VAL A 125 9.49 -10.84 -5.06
CA VAL A 125 8.23 -11.38 -5.57
C VAL A 125 7.05 -10.92 -4.71
N LEU A 126 7.23 -10.87 -3.39
CA LEU A 126 6.24 -10.32 -2.46
C LEU A 126 5.91 -8.86 -2.78
N LEU A 127 6.93 -8.00 -2.95
CA LEU A 127 6.75 -6.58 -3.26
C LEU A 127 6.02 -6.39 -4.60
N ILE A 128 6.41 -7.12 -5.64
CA ILE A 128 5.72 -7.09 -6.94
C ILE A 128 4.26 -7.53 -6.80
N THR A 129 4.01 -8.61 -6.06
CA THR A 129 2.66 -9.15 -5.85
C THR A 129 1.76 -8.14 -5.13
N VAL A 130 2.25 -7.52 -4.06
CA VAL A 130 1.49 -6.50 -3.31
C VAL A 130 1.19 -5.28 -4.18
N THR A 131 2.17 -4.79 -4.94
CA THR A 131 1.96 -3.65 -5.84
C THR A 131 0.97 -3.98 -6.96
N ALA A 132 1.06 -5.19 -7.54
CA ALA A 132 0.10 -5.67 -8.53
C ALA A 132 -1.31 -5.78 -7.95
N LEU A 133 -1.47 -6.34 -6.75
CA LEU A 133 -2.77 -6.42 -6.06
C LEU A 133 -3.34 -5.01 -5.78
N GLY A 134 -2.51 -4.09 -5.30
CA GLY A 134 -2.88 -2.70 -5.00
C GLY A 134 -3.33 -1.92 -6.24
N LEU A 135 -2.80 -2.26 -7.43
CA LEU A 135 -3.22 -1.68 -8.70
C LEU A 135 -4.46 -2.39 -9.27
N CYS A 136 -4.45 -3.73 -9.33
CA CYS A 136 -5.47 -4.51 -10.01
C CYS A 136 -6.80 -4.54 -9.26
N LEU A 137 -6.81 -4.68 -7.93
CA LEU A 137 -8.05 -4.80 -7.17
C LEU A 137 -8.97 -3.57 -7.30
N PRO A 138 -8.49 -2.32 -7.14
CA PRO A 138 -9.34 -1.14 -7.34
C PRO A 138 -9.83 -1.00 -8.78
N LEU A 139 -9.00 -1.31 -9.77
CA LEU A 139 -9.37 -1.26 -11.18
C LEU A 139 -10.42 -2.31 -11.54
N LEU A 140 -10.27 -3.54 -11.02
CA LEU A 140 -11.25 -4.61 -11.17
C LEU A 140 -12.58 -4.24 -10.50
N ALA A 141 -12.56 -3.62 -9.32
CA ALA A 141 -13.79 -3.14 -8.67
C ALA A 141 -14.52 -2.08 -9.53
N ILE A 142 -13.79 -1.11 -10.10
CA ILE A 142 -14.36 -0.11 -11.02
C ILE A 142 -14.90 -0.78 -12.29
N TRP A 143 -14.17 -1.74 -12.85
CA TRP A 143 -14.60 -2.46 -14.03
C TRP A 143 -15.88 -3.28 -13.77
N LEU A 144 -15.91 -4.02 -12.66
CA LEU A 144 -17.04 -4.87 -12.28
C LEU A 144 -18.30 -4.05 -12.05
N THR A 145 -18.20 -2.93 -11.32
CA THR A 145 -19.33 -2.01 -11.11
C THR A 145 -19.89 -1.45 -12.41
N ARG A 146 -19.02 -1.13 -13.39
CA ARG A 146 -19.44 -0.68 -14.72
C ARG A 146 -20.13 -1.78 -15.53
N VAL A 147 -19.58 -2.99 -15.54
CA VAL A 147 -20.14 -4.13 -16.29
C VAL A 147 -21.49 -4.57 -15.73
N LEU A 148 -21.60 -4.64 -14.40
CA LEU A 148 -22.83 -5.04 -13.72
C LEU A 148 -23.94 -3.97 -13.78
N ARG A 149 -23.67 -2.78 -14.37
CA ARG A 149 -24.60 -1.64 -14.42
C ARG A 149 -25.25 -1.37 -13.06
N LEU A 150 -24.50 -1.52 -11.98
CA LEU A 150 -24.96 -1.15 -10.64
C LEU A 150 -25.11 0.37 -10.66
N ARG A 151 -26.34 0.85 -10.90
CA ARG A 151 -26.65 2.27 -10.97
C ARG A 151 -26.29 2.88 -9.63
N SER A 152 -25.33 3.80 -9.63
CA SER A 152 -25.18 4.79 -8.58
C SER A 152 -26.47 5.61 -8.57
N ALA A 153 -27.28 5.46 -7.54
CA ALA A 153 -28.39 6.36 -7.27
C ALA A 153 -27.86 7.75 -6.89
#